data_AF-A0A538EHR3-F1
#
_entry.id   AF-A0A538EHR3-F1
#
_cell.length_a   1.000
_cell.length_b   1.000
_cell.length_c   1.000
_cell.angle_alpha   90.00
_cell.angle_beta   90.00
_cell.angle_gamma   90.00
#
_symmetry.space_group_name_H-M   'P 1'
#
loop_
_entity.id
_entity.type
_entity.pdbx_description
1 polymer ?
#
loop_
_entity_poly.entity_id
_entity_poly.type
_entity_poly.pdbx_seq_one_letter_code
_entity_poly.pdbx_strand_id
1 'polypeptide(L)'
;LELLVHFLLKGGKANGHQLILSSIVIWLTNVAVFALWYWQLDRGGPDRRARGKDAEVDFLFPQMAEPELGATWMPTFVDYLYVSFTNSTAFSPTDTMPLSSRVKLLMMGQSLISIITVLLVAARAVNILS
;
A
#
# COMPACT_ATOMS: atom_id res chain seq x y z
N LEU A 1 8.91 12.28 12.38
CA LEU A 1 9.61 11.02 12.70
C LEU A 1 10.29 11.06 14.07
N GLU A 2 11.00 12.14 14.42
CA GLU A 2 11.69 12.28 15.71
C GLU A 2 10.77 12.13 16.94
N LEU A 3 9.53 12.62 16.88
CA LEU A 3 8.57 12.48 17.98
C LEU A 3 8.20 11.02 18.30
N LEU A 4 8.13 10.16 17.28
CA LEU A 4 7.81 8.74 17.44
C LEU A 4 9.00 7.98 18.06
N VAL A 5 10.22 8.33 17.63
CA VAL A 5 11.47 7.78 18.17
C VAL A 5 11.67 8.21 19.63
N HIS A 6 11.39 9.46 19.96
CA HIS A 6 11.48 9.98 21.32
C HIS A 6 10.44 9.37 22.26
N PHE A 7 9.22 9.10 21.76
CA PHE A 7 8.16 8.45 22.54
C PHE A 7 8.42 6.95 22.76
N LEU A 8 9.01 6.27 21.77
CA LEU A 8 9.45 4.88 21.90
C LEU A 8 10.62 4.73 22.91
N LEU A 9 11.54 5.69 22.97
CA LEU A 9 12.73 5.64 23.83
C LEU A 9 12.47 6.04 25.30
N LYS A 10 11.49 6.89 25.59
CA LYS A 10 11.24 7.41 26.96
C LYS A 10 10.34 6.55 27.85
N GLY A 11 9.88 5.39 27.39
CA GLY A 11 9.11 4.49 28.26
C GLY A 11 7.86 5.14 28.84
N GLY A 12 7.15 5.93 28.03
CA GLY A 12 5.80 6.34 28.40
C GLY A 12 4.96 5.07 28.59
N LYS A 13 4.19 4.99 29.68
CA LYS A 13 3.17 3.95 29.91
C LYS A 13 2.06 4.08 28.84
N ALA A 14 2.39 3.89 27.58
CA ALA A 14 1.41 3.77 26.53
C ALA A 14 0.75 2.42 26.77
N ASN A 15 -0.49 2.45 27.25
CA ASN A 15 -1.33 1.27 27.34
C ASN A 15 -1.23 0.51 26.00
N GLY A 16 -1.06 -0.81 26.02
CA GLY A 16 -0.92 -1.60 24.79
C GLY A 16 -2.01 -1.32 23.74
N HIS A 17 -3.22 -0.97 24.21
CA HIS A 17 -4.31 -0.48 23.36
C HIS A 17 -3.96 0.77 22.54
N GLN A 18 -3.34 1.79 23.13
CA GLN A 18 -3.00 3.04 22.43
C GLN A 18 -1.93 2.78 21.36
N LEU A 19 -1.02 1.85 21.61
CA LEU A 19 0.00 1.47 20.64
C LEU A 19 -0.58 0.68 19.46
N ILE A 20 -1.46 -0.28 19.72
CA ILE A 20 -2.17 -1.03 18.69
C ILE A 20 -2.98 -0.06 17.81
N LEU A 21 -3.77 0.85 18.42
CA LEU A 21 -4.55 1.84 17.69
C LEU A 21 -3.67 2.74 16.82
N SER A 22 -2.57 3.26 17.37
CA SER A 22 -1.62 4.09 16.61
C SER A 22 -1.03 3.34 15.42
N SER A 23 -0.76 2.05 15.59
CA SER A 23 -0.17 1.22 14.53
C SER A 23 -1.17 0.89 13.42
N ILE A 24 -2.44 0.66 13.77
CA ILE A 24 -3.53 0.53 12.80
C ILE A 24 -3.67 1.82 11.98
N VAL A 25 -3.61 2.99 12.63
CA VAL A 25 -3.70 4.29 11.93
C VAL A 25 -2.52 4.49 10.98
N ILE A 26 -1.30 4.17 11.42
CA ILE A 26 -0.10 4.24 10.57
C ILE A 26 -0.24 3.31 9.37
N TRP A 27 -0.68 2.07 9.59
CA TRP A 27 -0.87 1.09 8.53
C TRP A 27 -1.96 1.51 7.53
N LEU A 28 -3.11 2.01 8.01
CA LEU A 28 -4.18 2.55 7.14
C LEU A 28 -3.69 3.75 6.31
N THR A 29 -2.88 4.62 6.92
CA THR A 29 -2.27 5.76 6.22
C THR A 29 -1.32 5.28 5.14
N ASN A 30 -0.50 4.27 5.41
CA ASN A 30 0.39 3.64 4.43
C ASN A 30 -0.42 3.10 3.22
N VAL A 31 -1.50 2.37 3.48
CA VAL A 31 -2.40 1.88 2.41
C VAL A 31 -3.00 3.03 1.60
N ALA A 32 -3.54 4.06 2.26
CA ALA A 32 -4.16 5.18 1.55
C ALA A 32 -3.15 5.97 0.68
N VAL A 33 -1.95 6.23 1.20
CA VAL A 33 -0.90 6.97 0.48
C VAL A 33 -0.44 6.18 -0.74
N PHE A 34 -0.16 4.87 -0.59
CA PHE A 34 0.29 4.06 -1.71
C PHE A 34 -0.82 3.81 -2.74
N ALA A 35 -2.08 3.67 -2.33
CA ALA A 35 -3.21 3.63 -3.26
C ALA A 35 -3.28 4.88 -4.14
N LEU A 36 -3.09 6.06 -3.54
CA LEU A 36 -3.04 7.33 -4.28
C LEU A 36 -1.82 7.41 -5.20
N TRP A 37 -0.65 6.96 -4.77
CA TRP A 37 0.54 6.92 -5.62
C TRP A 37 0.34 5.99 -6.81
N TYR A 38 -0.21 4.78 -6.61
CA TYR A 38 -0.51 3.86 -7.71
C TYR A 38 -1.53 4.46 -8.68
N TRP A 39 -2.59 5.09 -8.17
CA TRP A 39 -3.59 5.79 -8.98
C TRP A 39 -2.98 6.91 -9.83
N GLN A 40 -2.05 7.68 -9.27
CA GLN A 40 -1.43 8.81 -9.97
C GLN A 40 -0.31 8.40 -10.94
N LEU A 41 0.38 7.30 -10.68
CA LEU A 41 1.50 6.88 -11.50
C LEU A 41 1.06 6.08 -12.71
N ASP A 42 0.09 5.18 -12.54
CA ASP A 42 -0.32 4.27 -13.61
C ASP A 42 -0.80 5.02 -14.86
N ARG A 43 -0.33 4.62 -16.04
CA ARG A 43 -0.69 5.24 -17.33
C ARG A 43 -0.41 6.75 -17.37
N GLY A 44 0.57 7.21 -16.59
CA GLY A 44 0.92 8.63 -16.46
C GLY A 44 -0.16 9.50 -15.82
N GLY A 45 -1.05 8.90 -15.04
CA GLY A 45 -2.02 9.57 -14.17
C GLY A 45 -3.44 9.70 -14.70
N PRO A 46 -4.38 10.07 -13.81
CA PRO A 46 -5.83 10.07 -14.09
C PRO A 46 -6.20 10.95 -15.28
N ASP A 47 -5.56 12.11 -15.43
CA ASP A 47 -5.82 13.03 -16.54
C ASP A 47 -5.46 12.44 -17.90
N ARG A 48 -4.40 11.62 -17.98
CA ARG A 48 -4.02 10.96 -19.24
C ARG A 48 -4.96 9.80 -19.54
N ARG A 49 -5.38 9.04 -18.52
CA ARG A 49 -6.38 7.97 -18.65
C ARG A 49 -7.74 8.51 -19.12
N ALA A 50 -8.22 9.61 -18.55
CA ALA A 50 -9.50 10.22 -18.92
C ALA A 50 -9.52 10.75 -20.37
N ARG A 51 -8.35 11.11 -20.92
CA ARG A 51 -8.21 11.60 -22.30
C ARG A 51 -8.00 10.49 -23.33
N GLY A 52 -8.07 9.22 -22.94
CA GLY A 52 -7.94 8.08 -23.85
C GLY A 52 -6.61 8.01 -24.60
N LYS A 53 -5.55 8.61 -24.06
CA LYS A 53 -4.22 8.54 -24.68
C LYS A 53 -3.58 7.21 -24.30
N ASP A 54 -3.09 6.47 -25.30
CA ASP A 54 -2.25 5.29 -25.08
C ASP A 54 -1.01 5.72 -24.28
N ALA A 55 -1.03 5.42 -23.00
CA ALA A 55 0.10 5.59 -22.10
C ALA A 55 0.55 4.19 -21.68
N GLU A 56 1.85 4.06 -21.42
CA GLU A 56 2.42 2.80 -20.94
C GLU A 56 1.65 2.31 -19.72
N VAL A 57 1.22 1.04 -19.76
CA VAL A 57 0.48 0.41 -18.68
C VAL A 57 1.49 0.02 -17.60
N ASP A 58 1.35 0.59 -16.39
CA ASP A 58 2.27 0.29 -15.28
C ASP A 58 1.78 -0.89 -14.44
N PHE A 59 0.46 -1.11 -14.37
CA PHE A 59 -0.18 -2.25 -13.72
C PHE A 59 -1.05 -3.04 -14.71
N LEU A 60 -0.81 -4.34 -14.81
CA LEU A 60 -1.70 -5.25 -15.51
C LEU A 60 -2.69 -5.85 -14.51
N PHE A 61 -3.94 -5.41 -14.57
CA PHE A 61 -5.03 -6.01 -13.79
C PHE A 61 -5.61 -7.23 -14.52
N PRO A 62 -6.13 -8.24 -13.81
CA PRO A 62 -6.67 -9.46 -14.42
C PRO A 62 -7.73 -9.21 -15.49
N GLN A 63 -8.59 -8.21 -15.25
CA GLN A 63 -9.66 -7.82 -16.16
C GLN A 63 -9.15 -7.30 -17.51
N MET A 64 -7.90 -6.82 -17.56
CA MET A 64 -7.24 -6.43 -18.82
C MET A 64 -6.68 -7.61 -19.60
N ALA A 65 -6.38 -8.74 -18.93
CA ALA A 65 -5.83 -9.92 -19.57
C ALA A 65 -6.91 -10.75 -20.29
N GLU A 66 -8.18 -10.54 -19.94
CA GLU A 66 -9.33 -11.19 -20.57
C GLU A 66 -9.81 -10.38 -21.78
N PRO A 67 -9.78 -10.92 -23.02
CA PRO A 67 -10.13 -10.17 -24.24
C PRO A 67 -11.55 -9.59 -24.22
N GLU A 68 -12.51 -10.29 -23.63
CA GLU A 68 -13.92 -9.85 -23.58
C GLU A 68 -14.16 -8.71 -22.58
N LEU A 69 -13.40 -8.68 -21.48
CA LEU A 69 -13.54 -7.67 -20.43
C LEU A 69 -12.61 -6.46 -20.66
N GLY A 70 -11.40 -6.71 -21.18
CA GLY A 70 -10.35 -5.71 -21.31
C GLY A 70 -10.63 -4.61 -22.32
N ALA A 71 -11.53 -4.83 -23.29
CA ALA A 71 -11.85 -3.86 -24.34
C ALA A 71 -12.53 -2.59 -23.80
N THR A 72 -13.32 -2.69 -22.74
CA THR A 72 -14.06 -1.57 -22.14
C THR A 72 -13.67 -1.28 -20.71
N TRP A 73 -12.90 -2.17 -20.08
CA TRP A 73 -12.54 -2.04 -18.68
C TRP A 73 -11.44 -1.00 -18.47
N MET A 74 -11.62 -0.16 -17.45
CA MET A 74 -10.61 0.78 -17.00
C MET A 74 -10.49 0.69 -15.48
N PRO A 75 -9.26 0.72 -14.94
CA PRO A 75 -9.06 0.66 -13.50
C PRO A 75 -9.61 1.93 -12.83
N THR A 76 -10.35 1.75 -11.75
CA THR A 76 -10.88 2.79 -10.86
C THR A 76 -10.00 2.94 -9.62
N PHE A 77 -10.18 3.99 -8.84
CA PHE A 77 -9.38 4.21 -7.62
C PHE A 77 -9.48 3.02 -6.64
N VAL A 78 -10.64 2.37 -6.58
CA VAL A 78 -10.89 1.21 -5.72
C VAL A 78 -9.98 0.03 -6.09
N ASP A 79 -9.68 -0.15 -7.38
CA ASP A 79 -8.79 -1.22 -7.84
C ASP A 79 -7.35 -1.01 -7.31
N TYR A 80 -6.85 0.22 -7.29
CA TYR A 80 -5.53 0.52 -6.71
C TYR A 80 -5.53 0.52 -5.18
N LEU A 81 -6.65 0.87 -4.55
CA LEU A 81 -6.82 0.71 -3.10
C LEU A 81 -6.77 -0.77 -2.72
N TYR A 82 -7.42 -1.64 -3.49
CA TYR A 82 -7.35 -3.09 -3.32
C TYR A 82 -5.90 -3.59 -3.47
N VAL A 83 -5.21 -3.21 -4.55
CA VAL A 83 -3.79 -3.56 -4.76
C VAL A 83 -2.90 -3.08 -3.60
N SER A 84 -3.11 -1.85 -3.14
CA SER A 84 -2.34 -1.30 -2.03
C SER A 84 -2.62 -2.04 -0.73
N PHE A 85 -3.88 -2.34 -0.44
CA PHE A 85 -4.26 -3.12 0.73
C PHE A 85 -3.59 -4.50 0.71
N THR A 86 -3.72 -5.26 -0.37
CA THR A 86 -3.19 -6.62 -0.46
C THR A 86 -1.66 -6.64 -0.48
N ASN A 87 -1.00 -5.66 -1.09
CA ASN A 87 0.45 -5.53 -1.06
C ASN A 87 0.98 -5.16 0.35
N SER A 88 0.18 -4.44 1.15
CA SER A 88 0.54 -4.10 2.54
C SER A 88 0.34 -5.25 3.52
N THR A 89 -0.64 -6.14 3.27
CA THR A 89 -0.90 -7.29 4.14
C THR A 89 -0.01 -8.48 3.82
N ALA A 90 0.67 -8.46 2.66
CA ALA A 90 1.38 -9.61 2.09
C ALA A 90 0.49 -10.86 1.88
N PHE A 91 -0.82 -10.70 2.00
CA PHE A 91 -1.84 -11.70 1.70
C PHE A 91 -2.59 -11.22 0.45
N SER A 92 -1.97 -11.42 -0.72
CA SER A 92 -2.60 -11.13 -2.02
C SER A 92 -2.70 -12.40 -2.85
N PRO A 93 -3.82 -12.64 -3.54
CA PRO A 93 -3.73 -13.35 -4.81
C PRO A 93 -2.92 -12.41 -5.73
N THR A 94 -1.75 -12.85 -6.19
CA THR A 94 -0.81 -12.04 -6.99
C THR A 94 -1.35 -11.81 -8.41
N ASP A 95 -2.51 -11.18 -8.49
CA ASP A 95 -3.32 -11.11 -9.69
C ASP A 95 -3.04 -9.82 -10.48
N THR A 96 -2.63 -8.75 -9.80
CA THR A 96 -2.18 -7.51 -10.47
C THR A 96 -0.66 -7.51 -10.64
N MET A 97 -0.20 -7.54 -11.89
CA MET A 97 1.23 -7.60 -12.19
C MET A 97 1.81 -6.19 -12.41
N PRO A 98 2.88 -5.81 -11.68
CA PRO A 98 3.59 -4.56 -11.92
C PRO A 98 4.48 -4.69 -13.16
N LEU A 99 4.20 -3.90 -14.20
CA LEU A 99 4.92 -3.94 -15.47
C LEU A 99 6.15 -3.02 -15.45
N SER A 100 6.03 -1.82 -14.88
CA SER A 100 7.13 -0.83 -14.90
C SER A 100 8.07 -0.95 -13.69
N SER A 101 9.35 -0.64 -13.91
CA SER A 101 10.38 -0.69 -12.85
C SER A 101 10.06 0.27 -11.68
N ARG A 102 9.42 1.40 -11.97
CA ARG A 102 9.04 2.40 -10.95
C ARG A 102 8.00 1.84 -9.99
N VAL A 103 6.98 1.18 -10.53
CA VAL A 103 5.94 0.55 -9.74
C VAL A 103 6.49 -0.64 -8.95
N LYS A 104 7.38 -1.45 -9.52
CA LYS A 104 8.06 -2.53 -8.79
C LYS A 104 8.77 -2.00 -7.54
N LEU A 105 9.54 -0.93 -7.67
CA LEU A 105 10.24 -0.30 -6.54
C LEU A 105 9.28 0.27 -5.50
N LEU A 106 8.16 0.87 -5.93
CA LEU A 106 7.15 1.38 -5.01
C LEU A 106 6.45 0.26 -4.23
N MET A 107 6.07 -0.83 -4.91
CA MET A 107 5.47 -1.98 -4.25
C MET A 107 6.43 -2.60 -3.23
N MET A 108 7.72 -2.74 -3.59
CA MET A 108 8.76 -3.18 -2.65
C MET A 108 8.86 -2.26 -1.44
N GLY A 109 8.86 -0.93 -1.64
CA GLY A 109 8.91 0.05 -0.57
C GLY A 109 7.69 -0.05 0.37
N GLN A 110 6.49 -0.19 -0.18
CA GLN A 110 5.26 -0.34 0.61
C GLN A 110 5.31 -1.60 1.48
N SER A 111 5.74 -2.73 0.92
CA SER A 111 5.83 -3.99 1.65
C SER A 111 6.88 -3.92 2.77
N LEU A 112 8.04 -3.29 2.52
CA LEU A 112 9.05 -3.04 3.57
C LEU A 112 8.52 -2.20 4.73
N ILE A 113 7.81 -1.10 4.43
CA ILE A 113 7.19 -0.24 5.46
C ILE A 113 6.16 -1.04 6.27
N SER A 114 5.37 -1.87 5.59
CA SER A 114 4.34 -2.70 6.25
C SER A 114 4.97 -3.75 7.17
N ILE A 115 6.03 -4.43 6.71
CA ILE A 115 6.80 -5.38 7.53
C ILE A 115 7.38 -4.70 8.77
N ILE A 116 8.03 -3.55 8.62
CA ILE A 116 8.59 -2.80 9.76
C ILE A 116 7.48 -2.44 10.75
N THR A 117 6.33 -1.98 10.26
CA THR A 117 5.19 -1.62 11.11
C THR A 117 4.71 -2.82 11.93
N VAL A 118 4.52 -3.98 11.30
CA VAL A 118 4.09 -5.21 11.98
C VAL A 118 5.14 -5.68 12.99
N LEU A 119 6.42 -5.67 12.64
CA LEU A 119 7.51 -6.07 13.55
C LEU A 119 7.60 -5.17 14.79
N LEU A 120 7.44 -3.85 14.61
CA LEU A 120 7.44 -2.90 15.73
C LEU A 120 6.26 -3.15 16.68
N VAL A 121 5.08 -3.44 16.13
CA VAL A 121 3.89 -3.81 16.93
C VAL A 121 4.13 -5.09 17.72
N ALA A 122 4.63 -6.13 17.05
CA ALA A 122 4.90 -7.42 17.68
C ALA A 122 5.95 -7.31 18.81
N ALA A 123 7.07 -6.64 18.54
CA ALA A 123 8.14 -6.43 19.52
C ALA A 123 7.63 -5.71 20.77
N ARG A 124 6.74 -4.72 20.58
CA ARG A 124 6.16 -3.98 21.70
C ARG A 124 5.09 -4.76 22.46
N ALA A 125 4.28 -5.56 21.77
CA ALA A 125 3.30 -6.42 22.42
C ALA A 125 4.00 -7.40 23.39
N VAL A 126 5.11 -8.00 22.96
CA VAL A 126 5.96 -8.86 23.81
C VAL A 126 6.51 -8.09 25.00
N ASN A 127 7.02 -6.88 24.81
CA ASN A 127 7.56 -6.05 25.90
C ASN A 127 6.51 -5.57 26.93
N ILE A 128 5.22 -5.63 26.61
CA ILE A 128 4.14 -5.27 27.55
C ILE A 128 3.66 -6.49 28.36
N LEU A 129 3.84 -7.70 27.82
CA LEU A 129 3.42 -8.97 28.42
C LEU A 129 4.51 -9.62 29.29
N SER A 130 5.78 -9.27 29.08
CA SER A 130 6.94 -9.67 29.89
C SER A 130 7.22 -8.64 31.00
#